data_AF-A0A380DI21-F1
#
_entry.id   AF-A0A380DI21-F1
#
_cell.length_a   1.000
_cell.length_b   1.000
_cell.length_c   1.000
_cell.angle_alpha   90.00
_cell.angle_beta   90.00
_cell.angle_gamma   90.00
#
_symmetry.space_group_name_H-M   'P 1'
#
loop_
_entity.id
_entity.type
_entity.pdbx_description
1 polymer ?
#
loop_
_entity_poly.entity_id
_entity_poly.type
_entity_poly.pdbx_seq_one_letter_code
_entity_poly.pdbx_strand_id
1 'polypeptide(L)'
;MLTHDIVIVNESHATHVVKSLSAAINVNVSPQTKLGWLDLYYQAGFNHVHYHTGPMSLMTPKGLIYDEGIVGTLKIINNALKKENRPMFCKMFKTMTRLRKDMNYITFVAKKDH
;
A
#
# COMPACT_ATOMS: atom_id res chain seq x y z
N MET A 1 -11.87 -3.50 -13.14
CA MET A 1 -10.71 -2.84 -12.50
C MET A 1 -10.17 -3.77 -11.44
N LEU A 2 -8.85 -3.97 -11.43
CA LEU A 2 -8.13 -4.75 -10.43
C LEU A 2 -7.10 -3.84 -9.77
N THR A 3 -7.13 -3.69 -8.46
CA THR A 3 -6.12 -2.89 -7.74
C THR A 3 -5.58 -3.61 -6.52
N HIS A 4 -4.42 -3.12 -6.07
CA HIS A 4 -3.77 -3.54 -4.86
C HIS A 4 -3.30 -2.30 -4.10
N ASP A 5 -3.96 -2.00 -2.98
CA ASP A 5 -3.83 -0.74 -2.24
C ASP A 5 -3.52 -0.99 -0.76
N ILE A 6 -3.20 0.08 -0.03
CA ILE A 6 -3.08 0.07 1.43
C ILE A 6 -4.45 0.33 2.04
N VAL A 7 -4.85 -0.51 3.01
CA VAL A 7 -6.00 -0.26 3.86
C VAL A 7 -5.57 0.01 5.30
N ILE A 8 -6.13 1.06 5.89
CA ILE A 8 -5.96 1.38 7.30
C ILE A 8 -6.92 0.48 8.09
N VAL A 9 -6.38 -0.30 9.02
CA VAL A 9 -7.18 -1.19 9.89
C VAL A 9 -7.41 -0.58 11.27
N ASN A 10 -6.56 0.36 11.69
CA ASN A 10 -6.72 1.10 12.93
C ASN A 10 -7.14 2.55 12.62
N GLU A 11 -8.46 2.79 12.60
CA GLU A 11 -9.01 4.10 12.22
C GLU A 11 -8.60 5.22 13.17
N SER A 12 -8.41 4.92 14.46
CA SER A 12 -7.93 5.92 15.45
C SER A 12 -6.52 6.45 15.10
N HIS A 13 -5.74 5.69 14.34
CA HIS A 13 -4.40 6.05 13.89
C HIS A 13 -4.38 6.56 12.43
N ALA A 14 -5.52 6.70 11.75
CA ALA A 14 -5.57 6.99 10.31
C ALA A 14 -4.76 8.23 9.91
N THR A 15 -4.96 9.35 10.61
CA THR A 15 -4.21 10.59 10.35
C THR A 15 -2.69 10.42 10.54
N HIS A 16 -2.28 9.64 11.54
CA HIS A 16 -0.88 9.36 11.80
C HIS A 16 -0.27 8.46 10.71
N VAL A 17 -1.03 7.46 10.25
CA VAL A 17 -0.63 6.57 9.14
C VAL A 17 -0.41 7.37 7.86
N VAL A 18 -1.39 8.18 7.43
CA VAL A 18 -1.31 9.00 6.21
C VAL A 18 -0.09 9.93 6.26
N LYS A 19 0.05 10.72 7.33
CA LYS A 19 1.17 11.66 7.48
C LYS A 19 2.52 10.95 7.46
N SER A 20 2.64 9.84 8.19
CA SER A 20 3.88 9.10 8.30
C SER A 20 4.30 8.49 6.96
N LEU A 21 3.36 7.88 6.23
CA LEU A 21 3.62 7.32 4.91
C LEU A 21 4.01 8.41 3.91
N SER A 22 3.24 9.49 3.81
CA SER A 22 3.54 10.58 2.86
C SER A 22 4.93 11.17 3.11
N ALA A 23 5.29 11.37 4.38
CA ALA A 23 6.61 11.88 4.75
C ALA A 23 7.75 10.88 4.48
N ALA A 24 7.47 9.57 4.50
CA ALA A 24 8.48 8.54 4.30
C ALA A 24 8.83 8.35 2.83
N ILE A 25 7.85 8.45 1.94
CA ILE A 25 8.05 8.25 0.50
C ILE A 25 8.13 9.56 -0.30
N ASN A 26 8.01 10.71 0.37
CA ASN A 26 8.07 12.04 -0.22
C ASN A 26 7.04 12.28 -1.35
N VAL A 27 5.89 11.60 -1.25
CA VAL A 27 4.75 11.72 -2.16
C VAL A 27 3.50 11.75 -1.30
N ASN A 28 2.50 12.52 -1.70
CA ASN A 28 1.22 12.50 -1.00
C ASN A 28 0.51 11.17 -1.27
N VAL A 29 0.39 10.32 -0.25
CA VAL A 29 -0.40 9.10 -0.34
C VAL A 29 -1.78 9.32 0.28
N SER A 30 -2.75 8.53 -0.15
CA SER A 30 -4.10 8.58 0.41
C SER A 30 -4.61 7.16 0.70
N PRO A 31 -3.96 6.42 1.62
CA PRO A 31 -4.51 5.17 2.11
C PRO A 31 -5.84 5.47 2.80
N GLN A 32 -6.83 4.60 2.58
CA GLN A 32 -8.17 4.76 3.14
C GLN A 32 -8.48 3.64 4.12
N THR A 33 -9.49 3.88 4.95
CA THR A 33 -10.19 2.78 5.63
C THR A 33 -10.91 1.93 4.59
N LYS A 34 -11.29 0.70 4.96
CA LYS A 34 -12.06 -0.18 4.07
C LYS A 34 -13.34 0.51 3.57
N LEU A 35 -14.06 1.19 4.48
CA LEU A 35 -15.28 1.90 4.13
C LEU A 35 -15.01 3.09 3.22
N GLY A 36 -13.93 3.85 3.46
CA GLY A 36 -13.52 4.94 2.58
C GLY A 36 -13.22 4.46 1.16
N TRP A 37 -12.57 3.30 1.00
CA TRP A 37 -12.36 2.70 -0.31
C TRP A 37 -13.67 2.30 -1.01
N LEU A 38 -14.56 1.60 -0.30
CA LEU A 38 -15.85 1.19 -0.87
C LEU A 38 -16.68 2.40 -1.32
N ASP A 39 -16.74 3.44 -0.50
CA ASP A 39 -17.42 4.69 -0.80
C ASP A 39 -16.84 5.35 -2.07
N LEU A 40 -15.51 5.43 -2.20
CA LEU A 40 -14.85 5.92 -3.42
C LEU A 40 -15.23 5.11 -4.67
N TYR A 41 -15.25 3.77 -4.58
CA TYR A 41 -15.65 2.93 -5.70
C TYR A 41 -17.12 3.16 -6.09
N TYR A 42 -18.04 3.24 -5.13
CA TYR A 42 -19.45 3.49 -5.39
C TYR A 42 -19.68 4.89 -5.97
N GLN A 43 -19.04 5.93 -5.44
CA GLN A 43 -19.10 7.30 -5.99
C GLN A 43 -18.55 7.38 -7.41
N ALA A 44 -17.55 6.56 -7.74
CA ALA A 44 -17.02 6.44 -9.09
C ALA A 44 -17.93 5.64 -10.05
N GLY A 45 -19.08 5.12 -9.58
CA GLY A 45 -20.06 4.38 -10.37
C GLY A 45 -19.72 2.90 -10.58
N PHE A 46 -18.90 2.30 -9.71
CA PHE A 46 -18.72 0.85 -9.69
C PHE A 46 -19.78 0.21 -8.80
N ASN A 47 -20.59 -0.68 -9.36
CA ASN A 47 -21.75 -1.26 -8.67
C ASN A 47 -21.45 -2.67 -8.13
N HIS A 48 -20.46 -3.35 -8.72
CA HIS A 48 -20.02 -4.68 -8.29
C HIS A 48 -18.60 -4.56 -7.79
N VAL A 49 -18.43 -4.47 -6.46
CA VAL A 49 -17.12 -4.29 -5.81
C VAL A 49 -16.86 -5.45 -4.86
N HIS A 50 -15.93 -6.32 -5.24
CA HIS A 50 -15.40 -7.36 -4.37
C HIS A 50 -14.04 -6.92 -3.86
N TYR A 51 -13.72 -7.30 -2.62
CA TYR A 51 -12.42 -6.99 -2.05
C TYR A 51 -11.87 -8.15 -1.21
N HIS A 52 -10.55 -8.19 -1.10
CA HIS A 52 -9.84 -9.09 -0.20
C HIS A 52 -8.76 -8.33 0.57
N THR A 53 -8.60 -8.64 1.85
CA THR A 53 -7.61 -8.00 2.73
C THR A 53 -6.74 -9.03 3.40
N GLY A 54 -5.46 -8.70 3.60
CA GLY A 54 -4.56 -9.55 4.35
C GLY A 54 -3.39 -8.78 4.98
N PRO A 55 -2.59 -9.45 5.82
CA PRO A 55 -1.44 -8.84 6.46
C PRO A 55 -0.47 -8.31 5.40
N MET A 56 -0.04 -7.07 5.57
CA MET A 56 0.92 -6.47 4.65
C MET A 56 2.33 -7.00 4.91
N SER A 57 3.01 -7.47 3.85
CA SER A 57 4.40 -7.97 3.87
C SER A 57 5.38 -7.01 3.18
N LEU A 58 5.03 -5.71 3.11
CA LEU A 58 5.72 -4.74 2.25
C LEU A 58 7.21 -4.62 2.54
N MET A 59 7.99 -4.51 1.47
CA MET A 59 9.47 -4.43 1.47
C MET A 59 10.20 -5.61 2.11
N THR A 60 9.51 -6.69 2.46
CA THR A 60 10.21 -7.97 2.59
C THR A 60 10.55 -8.46 1.18
N PRO A 61 11.72 -9.08 0.96
CA PRO A 61 12.03 -9.70 -0.32
C PRO A 61 10.92 -10.64 -0.79
N LYS A 62 10.25 -11.33 0.14
CA LYS A 62 9.09 -12.20 -0.14
C LYS A 62 7.87 -11.45 -0.66
N GLY A 63 7.52 -10.31 -0.05
CA GLY A 63 6.39 -9.48 -0.49
C GLY A 63 6.64 -8.85 -1.86
N LEU A 64 7.85 -8.29 -2.07
CA LEU A 64 8.24 -7.77 -3.38
C LEU A 64 8.22 -8.87 -4.46
N ILE A 65 8.70 -10.09 -4.15
CA ILE A 65 8.67 -11.21 -5.11
C ILE A 65 7.23 -11.58 -5.47
N TYR A 66 6.30 -11.52 -4.52
CA TYR A 66 4.90 -11.82 -4.75
C TYR A 66 4.23 -10.75 -5.63
N ASP A 67 4.58 -9.47 -5.43
CA ASP A 67 3.96 -8.34 -6.12
C ASP A 67 4.59 -8.07 -7.50
N GLU A 68 5.92 -8.19 -7.64
CA GLU A 68 6.72 -7.74 -8.81
C GLU A 68 7.48 -8.89 -9.52
N GLY A 69 7.44 -10.10 -8.97
CA GLY A 69 8.24 -11.24 -9.43
C GLY A 69 9.73 -11.15 -9.04
N ILE A 70 10.48 -12.24 -9.23
CA ILE A 70 11.88 -12.37 -8.77
C ILE A 70 12.82 -11.35 -9.43
N VAL A 71 12.70 -11.15 -10.74
CA VAL A 71 13.58 -10.24 -11.51
C VAL A 71 13.27 -8.78 -11.21
N GLY A 72 11.98 -8.40 -11.13
CA GLY A 72 11.55 -7.05 -10.76
C GLY A 72 12.00 -6.68 -9.35
N THR A 73 11.84 -7.62 -8.42
CA THR A 73 12.29 -7.46 -7.03
C THR A 73 13.78 -7.20 -6.90
N LEU A 74 14.62 -8.01 -7.58
CA LEU A 74 16.08 -7.84 -7.55
C LEU A 74 16.50 -6.48 -8.10
N LYS A 75 15.85 -5.99 -9.16
CA LYS A 75 16.12 -4.68 -9.75
C LYS A 75 15.75 -3.54 -8.81
N ILE A 76 14.59 -3.62 -8.16
CA ILE A 76 14.13 -2.62 -7.17
C ILE A 76 15.08 -2.59 -5.97
N ILE A 77 15.42 -3.75 -5.41
CA ILE A 77 16.35 -3.86 -4.29
C ILE A 77 17.73 -3.32 -4.67
N ASN A 78 18.27 -3.69 -5.83
CA ASN A 78 19.57 -3.18 -6.29
C ASN A 78 19.56 -1.66 -6.46
N ASN A 79 18.49 -1.08 -6.99
CA ASN A 79 18.35 0.37 -7.09
C ASN A 79 18.17 1.06 -5.73
N ALA A 80 17.43 0.44 -4.81
CA ALA A 80 17.22 0.93 -3.46
C ALA A 80 18.50 0.89 -2.60
N LEU A 81 19.39 -0.07 -2.84
CA LEU A 81 20.66 -0.22 -2.13
C LEU A 81 21.78 0.72 -2.63
N LYS A 82 21.57 1.43 -3.75
CA LYS A 82 22.52 2.46 -4.20
C LYS A 82 22.67 3.55 -3.13
N LYS A 83 23.87 4.10 -2.96
CA LYS A 83 24.22 4.99 -1.84
C LYS A 83 23.30 6.21 -1.75
N GLU A 84 22.89 6.74 -2.90
CA GLU A 84 21.98 7.86 -3.06
C GLU A 84 20.55 7.55 -2.58
N ASN A 85 20.06 6.32 -2.80
CA ASN A 85 18.68 5.92 -2.49
C ASN A 85 18.55 5.25 -1.12
N ARG A 86 19.65 4.69 -0.60
CA ARG A 86 19.68 3.94 0.65
C ARG A 86 19.07 4.70 1.84
N PRO A 87 19.34 6.01 2.06
CA PRO A 87 18.72 6.74 3.17
C PRO A 87 17.20 6.82 3.05
N MET A 88 16.69 7.10 1.85
CA MET A 88 15.24 7.14 1.56
C MET A 88 14.62 5.76 1.78
N PHE A 89 15.24 4.71 1.23
CA PHE A 89 14.75 3.35 1.38
C PHE A 89 14.73 2.89 2.84
N CYS A 90 15.78 3.17 3.61
CA CYS A 90 15.79 2.88 5.05
C CYS A 90 14.71 3.65 5.81
N LYS A 91 14.44 4.91 5.45
CA LYS A 91 13.35 5.71 6.05
C LYS A 91 12.00 5.06 5.76
N MET A 92 11.73 4.74 4.49
CA MET A 92 10.52 4.04 4.06
C MET A 92 10.36 2.71 4.81
N PHE A 93 11.40 1.88 4.84
CA PHE A 93 11.40 0.59 5.54
C PHE A 93 11.05 0.72 7.03
N LYS A 94 11.70 1.64 7.73
CA LYS A 94 11.43 1.88 9.16
C LYS A 94 10.00 2.35 9.41
N THR A 95 9.50 3.28 8.59
CA THR A 95 8.13 3.79 8.73
C THR A 95 7.10 2.70 8.52
N MET A 96 7.19 1.93 7.44
CA MET A 96 6.21 0.88 7.17
C MET A 96 6.28 -0.25 8.20
N THR A 97 7.49 -0.58 8.69
CA THR A 97 7.65 -1.52 9.79
C THR A 97 6.93 -1.05 11.06
N ARG A 98 7.04 0.24 11.41
CA ARG A 98 6.37 0.83 12.58
C ARG A 98 4.85 0.83 12.45
N LEU A 99 4.34 1.10 11.25
CA LEU A 99 2.90 1.18 10.95
C LEU A 99 2.27 -0.19 10.62
N ARG A 100 3.06 -1.28 10.60
CA ARG A 100 2.60 -2.60 10.13
C ARG A 100 1.36 -3.13 10.86
N LYS A 101 1.15 -2.75 12.13
CA LYS A 101 -0.03 -3.17 12.91
C LYS A 101 -1.28 -2.34 12.62
N ASP A 102 -1.11 -1.16 12.03
CA ASP A 102 -2.19 -0.22 11.73
C ASP A 102 -2.66 -0.33 10.28
N MET A 103 -2.01 -1.15 9.45
CA MET A 103 -2.26 -1.27 8.01
C MET A 103 -2.23 -2.71 7.52
N ASN A 104 -3.07 -2.99 6.53
CA ASN A 104 -3.07 -4.21 5.73
C ASN A 104 -2.99 -3.85 4.23
N TYR A 105 -2.84 -4.86 3.39
CA TYR A 105 -3.16 -4.69 1.98
C TYR A 105 -4.66 -4.91 1.75
N ILE A 106 -5.19 -4.28 0.71
CA ILE A 106 -6.51 -4.56 0.17
C ILE A 106 -6.42 -4.71 -1.34
N THR A 107 -7.09 -5.70 -1.89
CA THR A 107 -7.26 -5.87 -3.33
C THR A 107 -8.70 -5.69 -3.69
N PHE A 108 -8.96 -5.09 -4.84
CA PHE A 108 -10.31 -4.87 -5.35
C PHE A 108 -10.49 -5.53 -6.71
N VAL A 109 -11.66 -6.13 -6.90
CA VAL A 109 -12.21 -6.48 -8.21
C VAL A 109 -13.50 -5.71 -8.38
N ALA A 110 -13.49 -4.70 -9.25
CA ALA A 110 -14.63 -3.81 -9.46
C ALA A 110 -15.12 -3.80 -10.91
N LYS A 111 -16.43 -3.82 -11.12
CA LYS A 111 -17.10 -3.70 -12.43
C LYS A 111 -18.19 -2.63 -12.38
N LYS A 112 -18.30 -1.85 -13.46
CA LYS A 112 -19.44 -0.95 -13.71
C LYS A 112 -20.48 -1.69 -14.54
N ASP A 113 -21.75 -1.49 -14.22
CA ASP A 113 -22.81 -1.85 -15.17
C ASP A 113 -22.77 -0.83 -16.31
N HIS A 114 -22.97 -1.32 -17.54
CA HIS A 114 -22.96 -0.48 -18.74
C HIS A 114 -24.13 0.50 -18.73
#